data_AF-A0A3D3S5Y1-F1
#
_entry.id   AF-A0A3D3S5Y1-F1
#
_cell.length_a   1.000
_cell.length_b   1.000
_cell.length_c   1.000
_cell.angle_alpha   90.00
_cell.angle_beta   90.00
_cell.angle_gamma   90.00
#
_symmetry.space_group_name_H-M   'P 1'
#
loop_
_entity.id
_entity.type
_entity.pdbx_description
1 polymer ?
#
loop_
_entity_poly.entity_id
_entity_poly.type
_entity_poly.pdbx_seq_one_letter_code
_entity_poly.pdbx_strand_id
1 'polypeptide(L)'
;MGTTIGSFADIIGEDRKARQEHSWTGSFLDYLELVRQDPSIAKLAHARLFEAVTKAGVTELGETDDPRLNRLFGDERLKVYRYFEKDFFGIERSLAQIVRYLHSAALRGEES
;
A
#
# COMPACT_ATOMS: atom_id res chain seq x y z
N MET A 1 31.81 5.74 14.64
CA MET A 1 31.87 4.31 14.28
C MET A 1 31.02 4.13 13.05
N GLY A 2 31.63 3.87 11.89
CA GLY A 2 30.91 3.79 10.61
C GLY A 2 30.17 2.46 10.51
N THR A 3 28.87 2.50 10.25
CA THR A 3 28.07 1.35 9.88
C THR A 3 28.55 0.84 8.53
N THR A 4 29.09 -0.38 8.49
CA THR A 4 29.37 -1.10 7.25
C THR A 4 28.03 -1.42 6.58
N ILE A 5 27.61 -0.58 5.64
CA ILE A 5 26.45 -0.89 4.80
C ILE A 5 26.87 -2.12 3.97
N GLY A 6 26.16 -3.23 4.13
CA GLY A 6 26.39 -4.46 3.36
C GLY A 6 26.40 -4.16 1.86
N SER A 7 27.11 -4.97 1.06
CA SER A 7 27.12 -4.79 -0.39
C SER A 7 25.68 -4.83 -0.91
N PHE A 8 25.37 -4.08 -1.97
CA PHE A 8 24.05 -4.18 -2.62
C PHE A 8 23.68 -5.63 -2.95
N ALA A 9 24.67 -6.47 -3.27
CA ALA A 9 24.47 -7.90 -3.49
C ALA A 9 23.94 -8.63 -2.24
N ASP A 10 24.41 -8.27 -1.05
CA ASP A 10 24.00 -8.88 0.22
C ASP A 10 22.56 -8.49 0.55
N ILE A 11 22.23 -7.20 0.40
CA ILE A 11 20.87 -6.65 0.61
C ILE A 11 19.86 -7.32 -0.34
N ILE A 12 20.20 -7.42 -1.63
CA ILE A 12 19.35 -8.09 -2.62
C ILE A 12 19.25 -9.60 -2.32
N GLY A 13 20.33 -10.21 -1.85
CA GLY A 13 20.37 -11.62 -1.48
C GLY A 13 19.46 -11.95 -0.30
N GLU A 14 19.46 -11.13 0.74
CA GLU A 14 18.58 -11.28 1.90
C GLU A 14 17.10 -11.10 1.54
N ASP A 15 16.76 -10.07 0.77
CA ASP A 15 15.39 -9.84 0.28
C ASP A 15 14.87 -11.03 -0.55
N ARG A 16 15.70 -11.60 -1.42
CA ARG A 16 15.33 -12.79 -2.21
C ARG A 16 15.09 -14.04 -1.36
N LYS A 17 15.91 -14.25 -0.32
CA LYS A 17 15.74 -15.38 0.62
C LYS A 17 14.42 -15.25 1.39
N ALA A 18 14.13 -14.05 1.93
CA ALA A 18 12.88 -13.78 2.63
C ALA A 18 11.65 -14.00 1.73
N ARG A 19 11.73 -13.69 0.43
CA ARG A 19 10.63 -13.96 -0.52
C ARG A 19 10.38 -15.45 -0.78
N GLN A 20 11.41 -16.30 -0.74
CA GLN A 20 11.25 -17.74 -0.96
C GLN A 20 10.41 -18.42 0.14
N GLU A 21 10.41 -17.89 1.36
CA GLU A 21 9.62 -18.44 2.46
C GLU A 21 8.10 -18.35 2.22
N HIS A 22 7.67 -17.51 1.27
CA HIS A 22 6.25 -17.29 0.97
C HIS A 22 5.78 -17.92 -0.35
N SER A 23 6.55 -18.83 -0.97
CA SER A 23 6.13 -19.49 -2.21
C SER A 23 5.18 -20.66 -1.94
N TRP A 24 3.96 -20.59 -2.48
CA TRP A 24 3.02 -21.71 -2.51
C TRP A 24 3.37 -22.70 -3.64
N THR A 25 3.20 -23.99 -3.40
CA THR A 25 3.38 -25.06 -4.40
C THR A 25 2.18 -26.01 -4.37
N GLY A 26 1.63 -26.32 -5.54
CA GLY A 26 0.50 -27.23 -5.69
C GLY A 26 0.04 -27.31 -7.15
N SER A 27 -0.97 -28.13 -7.42
CA SER A 27 -1.58 -28.19 -8.75
C SER A 27 -2.52 -27.00 -9.00
N PHE A 28 -2.84 -26.73 -10.26
CA PHE A 28 -3.83 -25.70 -10.58
C PHE A 28 -5.20 -25.97 -9.93
N LEU A 29 -5.59 -27.24 -9.75
CA LEU A 29 -6.83 -27.61 -9.05
C LEU A 29 -6.78 -27.25 -7.56
N ASP A 30 -5.64 -27.48 -6.90
CA ASP A 30 -5.46 -27.08 -5.49
C ASP A 30 -5.57 -25.56 -5.34
N TYR A 31 -4.98 -24.80 -6.28
CA TYR A 31 -5.11 -23.34 -6.30
C TYR A 31 -6.57 -22.90 -6.47
N LEU A 32 -7.33 -23.51 -7.39
CA LEU A 32 -8.74 -23.18 -7.59
C LEU A 32 -9.59 -23.48 -6.37
N GLU A 33 -9.29 -24.57 -5.64
CA GLU A 33 -9.97 -24.89 -4.39
C GLU A 33 -9.67 -23.84 -3.30
N LEU A 34 -8.43 -23.35 -3.23
CA LEU A 34 -8.09 -22.22 -2.36
C LEU A 34 -8.87 -20.96 -2.74
N VAL A 35 -8.92 -20.60 -4.02
CA VAL A 35 -9.70 -19.44 -4.51
C VAL A 35 -11.20 -19.61 -4.24
N ARG A 36 -11.72 -20.84 -4.30
CA ARG A 36 -13.12 -21.13 -3.96
C ARG A 36 -13.40 -20.88 -2.47
N GLN A 37 -12.46 -21.20 -1.60
CA GLN A 37 -12.55 -20.96 -0.15
C GLN A 37 -12.35 -19.48 0.20
N ASP A 38 -11.39 -18.83 -0.45
CA ASP A 38 -11.11 -17.41 -0.31
C ASP A 38 -10.92 -16.74 -1.69
N PRO A 39 -11.97 -16.10 -2.23
CA PRO A 39 -11.88 -15.37 -3.49
C PRO A 39 -10.86 -14.21 -3.47
N SER A 40 -10.44 -13.76 -2.28
CA SER A 40 -9.45 -12.70 -2.13
C SER A 40 -8.06 -13.07 -2.69
N ILE A 41 -7.78 -14.38 -2.79
CA ILE A 41 -6.53 -14.91 -3.34
C ILE A 41 -6.33 -14.44 -4.79
N ALA A 42 -7.40 -14.36 -5.58
CA ALA A 42 -7.35 -13.92 -6.99
C ALA A 42 -7.46 -12.39 -7.18
N LYS A 43 -7.25 -11.57 -6.13
CA LYS A 43 -7.31 -10.10 -6.21
C LYS A 43 -6.22 -9.51 -7.09
N LEU A 44 -6.57 -8.41 -7.77
CA LEU A 44 -5.63 -7.56 -8.51
C LEU A 44 -4.55 -6.97 -7.59
N ALA A 45 -3.35 -6.77 -8.13
CA ALA A 45 -2.25 -6.15 -7.39
C ALA A 45 -2.63 -4.76 -6.84
N HIS A 46 -3.33 -3.94 -7.63
CA HIS A 46 -3.81 -2.62 -7.22
C HIS A 46 -4.78 -2.69 -6.03
N ALA A 47 -5.71 -3.66 -6.04
CA ALA A 47 -6.64 -3.88 -4.94
C ALA A 47 -5.91 -4.27 -3.65
N ARG A 48 -4.91 -5.16 -3.75
CA ARG A 48 -4.08 -5.56 -2.59
C ARG A 48 -3.34 -4.37 -1.98
N LEU A 49 -2.74 -3.51 -2.81
CA LEU A 49 -2.04 -2.32 -2.35
C LEU A 49 -2.99 -1.28 -1.75
N PHE A 50 -4.13 -1.03 -2.40
CA PHE A 50 -5.15 -0.12 -1.89
C PHE A 50 -5.66 -0.57 -0.51
N GLU A 51 -6.01 -1.85 -0.36
CA GLU A 51 -6.42 -2.43 0.92
C GLU A 51 -5.33 -2.32 1.98
N ALA A 52 -4.07 -2.61 1.63
CA ALA A 52 -2.94 -2.51 2.56
C ALA A 52 -2.77 -1.08 3.11
N VAL A 53 -2.85 -0.08 2.24
CA VAL A 53 -2.73 1.33 2.63
C VAL A 53 -3.93 1.79 3.46
N THR A 54 -5.15 1.45 3.03
CA THR A 54 -6.38 1.91 3.71
C THR A 54 -6.65 1.21 5.03
N LYS A 55 -6.15 -0.02 5.21
CA LYS A 55 -6.27 -0.79 6.47
C LYS A 55 -5.68 -0.07 7.69
N ALA A 56 -4.68 0.79 7.49
CA ALA A 56 -4.10 1.59 8.57
C ALA A 56 -5.01 2.75 9.04
N GLY A 57 -6.06 3.06 8.28
CA GLY A 57 -7.00 4.16 8.53
C GLY A 57 -6.81 5.33 7.56
N VAL A 58 -7.93 5.97 7.23
CA VAL A 58 -8.00 7.14 6.34
C VAL A 58 -8.80 8.23 7.05
N THR A 59 -8.32 9.46 7.00
CA THR A 59 -9.00 10.64 7.55
C THR A 59 -9.08 11.72 6.48
N GLU A 60 -10.08 12.60 6.55
CA GLU A 60 -10.09 13.82 5.74
C GLU A 60 -9.35 14.94 6.48
N LEU A 61 -8.66 15.81 5.73
CA LEU A 61 -7.88 16.90 6.31
C LEU A 61 -8.72 17.81 7.23
N GLY A 62 -9.97 18.08 6.87
CA GLY A 62 -10.90 18.86 7.69
C GLY A 62 -11.34 18.18 9.00
N GLU A 63 -11.08 16.88 9.13
CA GLU A 63 -11.33 16.08 10.35
C GLU A 63 -10.02 15.81 11.12
N THR A 64 -8.90 16.36 10.67
CA THR A 64 -7.57 16.21 11.28
C THR A 64 -7.23 17.42 12.14
N ASP A 65 -6.87 17.15 13.40
CA ASP A 65 -6.43 18.17 14.36
C ASP A 65 -4.97 18.65 14.14
N ASP A 66 -4.30 18.24 13.05
CA ASP A 66 -2.91 18.64 12.78
C ASP A 66 -2.83 20.05 12.17
N PRO A 67 -2.32 21.06 12.92
CA PRO A 67 -2.22 22.43 12.44
C PRO A 67 -1.25 22.61 11.27
N ARG A 68 -0.26 21.70 11.12
CA ARG A 68 0.73 21.77 10.03
C ARG A 68 0.08 21.45 8.69
N LEU A 69 -0.73 20.40 8.67
CA LEU A 69 -1.48 19.95 7.50
C LEU A 69 -2.50 21.02 7.05
N ASN A 70 -3.25 21.58 8.00
CA ASN A 70 -4.20 22.66 7.71
C ASN A 70 -3.52 23.91 7.13
N ARG A 71 -2.29 24.23 7.57
CA ARG A 71 -1.51 25.36 7.03
C ARG A 71 -0.98 25.10 5.60
N LEU A 72 -0.63 23.87 5.27
CA LEU A 72 -0.06 23.50 3.97
C LEU A 72 -1.13 23.36 2.88
N PHE A 73 -2.31 22.85 3.24
CA PHE A 73 -3.34 22.46 2.27
C PHE A 73 -4.65 23.27 2.37
N GLY A 74 -4.78 24.17 3.37
CA GLY A 74 -5.91 25.09 3.48
C GLY A 74 -7.26 24.37 3.57
N ASP A 75 -8.23 24.80 2.76
CA ASP A 75 -9.59 24.23 2.69
C ASP A 75 -9.72 23.01 1.76
N GLU A 76 -8.62 22.41 1.32
CA GLU A 76 -8.69 21.28 0.40
C GLU A 76 -9.21 20.02 1.07
N ARG A 77 -10.21 19.37 0.44
CA ARG A 77 -10.66 18.04 0.83
C ARG A 77 -9.66 16.99 0.37
N LEU A 78 -8.67 16.74 1.22
CA LEU A 78 -7.61 15.78 0.98
C LEU A 78 -7.73 14.58 1.92
N LYS A 79 -7.66 13.37 1.36
CA LYS A 79 -7.57 12.13 2.16
C LYS A 79 -6.14 11.94 2.65
N VAL A 80 -5.98 11.80 3.96
CA VAL A 80 -4.73 11.49 4.64
C VAL A 80 -4.75 10.00 5.02
N TYR A 81 -3.71 9.28 4.65
CA TYR A 81 -3.60 7.84 4.86
C TYR A 81 -2.60 7.57 5.97
N ARG A 82 -3.07 7.04 7.11
CA ARG A 82 -2.23 6.79 8.30
C ARG A 82 -1.07 5.84 8.05
N TYR A 83 -1.16 5.02 7.01
CA TYR A 83 -0.09 4.13 6.57
C TYR A 83 1.25 4.87 6.36
N PHE A 84 1.21 6.11 5.89
CA PHE A 84 2.42 6.89 5.54
C PHE A 84 2.86 7.88 6.64
N GLU A 85 2.10 8.03 7.72
CA GLU A 85 2.25 9.11 8.71
C GLU A 85 3.63 9.17 9.37
N LYS A 86 4.33 8.04 9.47
CA LYS A 86 5.65 7.96 10.14
C LYS A 86 6.82 8.30 9.24
N ASP A 87 6.66 8.16 7.93
CA ASP A 87 7.79 8.16 6.98
C ASP A 87 7.67 9.27 5.92
N PHE A 88 6.46 9.76 5.64
CA PHE A 88 6.21 10.76 4.60
C PHE A 88 5.44 11.95 5.16
N PHE A 89 5.97 13.15 4.91
CA PHE A 89 5.44 14.41 5.42
C PHE A 89 5.37 15.45 4.31
N GLY A 90 4.27 16.19 4.22
CA GLY A 90 4.10 17.30 3.26
C GLY A 90 3.89 16.86 1.80
N ILE A 91 3.70 15.56 1.55
CA ILE A 91 3.44 15.00 0.22
C ILE A 91 2.07 14.30 0.12
N GLU A 92 1.15 14.64 1.03
CA GLU A 92 -0.16 14.01 1.19
C GLU A 92 -0.98 14.08 -0.10
N ARG A 93 -0.84 15.16 -0.87
CA ARG A 93 -1.46 15.33 -2.20
C ARG A 93 -1.01 14.24 -3.19
N SER A 94 0.30 14.01 -3.27
CA SER A 94 0.88 12.99 -4.15
C SER A 94 0.47 11.59 -3.71
N LEU A 95 0.50 11.33 -2.40
CA LEU A 95 0.03 10.07 -1.83
C LEU A 95 -1.46 9.84 -2.14
N ALA A 96 -2.31 10.85 -1.96
CA ALA A 96 -3.72 10.74 -2.28
C ALA A 96 -3.99 10.50 -3.78
N GLN A 97 -3.17 11.07 -4.67
CA GLN A 97 -3.23 10.79 -6.10
C GLN A 97 -2.85 9.34 -6.43
N ILE A 98 -1.77 8.83 -5.83
CA ILE A 98 -1.35 7.43 -6.02
C ILE A 98 -2.42 6.48 -5.49
N VAL A 99 -2.95 6.71 -4.30
CA VAL A 99 -3.95 5.83 -3.69
C VAL A 99 -5.28 5.89 -4.44
N ARG A 100 -5.67 7.07 -4.97
CA ARG A 100 -6.81 7.18 -5.87
C ARG A 100 -6.61 6.32 -7.12
N TYR A 101 -5.45 6.40 -7.76
CA TYR A 101 -5.14 5.54 -8.91
C TYR A 101 -5.24 4.04 -8.56
N LEU A 102 -4.71 3.62 -7.40
CA LEU A 102 -4.83 2.24 -6.93
C LEU A 102 -6.30 1.82 -6.76
N HIS A 103 -7.14 2.71 -6.24
CA HIS A 103 -8.58 2.49 -6.10
C HIS A 103 -9.27 2.30 -7.46
N SER A 104 -9.06 3.23 -8.39
CA SER A 104 -9.64 3.16 -9.74
C SER A 104 -9.23 1.87 -10.46
N ALA A 105 -7.94 1.49 -10.35
CA ALA A 105 -7.41 0.27 -10.95
C ALA A 105 -7.91 -1.01 -10.24
N ALA A 106 -8.19 -0.95 -8.93
CA ALA A 106 -8.81 -2.05 -8.20
C ALA A 106 -10.24 -2.35 -8.70
N LEU A 107 -10.96 -1.30 -9.12
CA LEU A 107 -12.31 -1.37 -9.70
C LEU A 107 -12.31 -1.69 -11.20
N ARG A 108 -11.19 -2.16 -11.77
CA ARG A 108 -11.08 -2.52 -13.21
C ARG A 108 -11.39 -1.37 -14.18
N GLY A 109 -11.25 -0.12 -13.73
CA GLY A 109 -11.57 1.07 -14.53
C GLY A 109 -13.04 1.44 -14.56
N GLU A 110 -13.90 0.78 -13.75
CA GLU A 110 -15.26 1.22 -13.48
C GLU A 110 -15.24 2.28 -12.36
N GLU A 111 -14.86 3.52 -12.70
CA GLU A 111 -15.21 4.68 -11.89
C GLU A 111 -16.42 5.36 -12.55
N SER A 112 -17.59 5.27 -11.92
CA SER A 112 -18.74 6.15 -12.18
C SER A 112 -18.82 7.23 -11.11
#